data_AF-A0A938S341-F1
#
_entry.id   AF-A0A938S341-F1
#
_cell.length_a   1.000
_cell.length_b   1.000
_cell.length_c   1.000
_cell.angle_alpha   90.00
_cell.angle_beta   90.00
_cell.angle_gamma   90.00
#
_symmetry.space_group_name_H-M   'P 1'
#
loop_
_entity.id
_entity.type
_entity.pdbx_description
1 polymer ?
#
loop_
_entity_poly.entity_id
_entity_poly.type
_entity_poly.pdbx_seq_one_letter_code
_entity_poly.pdbx_strand_id
1 'polypeptide(L)'
;MRIASFCPWILAASVVALHVSIAAHAAVAGSLSVVGALTASAGGPVADGAYELKAALYPTDTGGTALWQESATTVSVKAGQFALVIGEKTPIPAKIGAAGALWFGVSVNGEPELPRRPLASVASALRSAVAESLECSGCVGASHLDPQALDAYAKKAQLHKVAGSGAYADLVGAPDLSQYVQASALAKVAGSGQFADLQGLPALSDVAKTGQYADLQGTPKLAKVATTGLWSDVQNPPVLAKVGTACGTGLLVSGIAADGSLQCTAGYDPTKQLFQFTVAAADPKKCEATLLGAAYVGEKDQTLYVCNGSEWFPISIGGYGTKTNPAKSCKDVLTKVPGAKDGQYYISIAGLPVHAYCDMTTDGGGWTLLTYAYRPQSGGSDVYYLPNAAAGTWDPAVRAGKAAIDGTALLQTASQVLLTVTNNGTKPVAGNALSYELAYRWAKASGYNQFNLALSSTSCITVSVTELKTGSQFNAQTFDNRPQLSCSGHSGGTQYERQFIGFNSSTCYGACGADPVTSNGMVVWYGDGYTPTTSGGLKDPARAASWGFWVR
;
A
#
# COMPACT_ATOMS: atom_id res chain seq x y z
N MET A 1 -62.21 26.32 52.23
CA MET A 1 -62.99 25.12 52.60
C MET A 1 -62.91 24.19 51.39
N ARG A 2 -62.18 23.08 51.31
CA ARG A 2 -61.52 22.17 52.27
C ARG A 2 -60.09 21.82 51.80
N ILE A 3 -59.30 21.39 52.76
CA ILE A 3 -57.90 20.91 52.70
C ILE A 3 -57.87 19.38 52.59
N ALA A 4 -56.91 18.82 51.85
CA ALA A 4 -56.15 17.57 52.13
C ALA A 4 -55.09 17.44 51.01
N SER A 5 -53.75 17.46 51.15
CA SER A 5 -52.75 16.92 52.10
C SER A 5 -52.24 15.48 51.80
N PHE A 6 -50.92 15.39 51.53
CA PHE A 6 -49.97 14.25 51.54
C PHE A 6 -50.07 13.18 50.41
N CYS A 7 -49.02 12.58 49.83
CA CYS A 7 -47.56 12.46 50.09
C CYS A 7 -46.87 11.91 48.80
N PRO A 8 -45.54 12.05 48.59
CA PRO A 8 -44.84 11.69 47.33
C PRO A 8 -44.02 10.39 47.45
N TRP A 9 -44.13 9.47 46.49
CA TRP A 9 -43.21 8.32 46.38
C TRP A 9 -42.61 8.20 44.98
N ILE A 10 -41.29 8.06 45.01
CA ILE A 10 -40.29 7.85 43.97
C ILE A 10 -40.57 6.57 43.18
N LEU A 11 -40.41 6.60 41.86
CA LEU A 11 -39.77 5.53 41.09
C LEU A 11 -39.31 6.06 39.73
N ALA A 12 -38.00 6.29 39.64
CA ALA A 12 -37.29 6.53 38.40
C ALA A 12 -37.30 5.24 37.56
N ALA A 13 -37.98 5.26 36.42
CA ALA A 13 -37.83 4.26 35.38
C ALA A 13 -36.96 4.85 34.26
N SER A 14 -35.67 4.58 34.33
CA SER A 14 -34.71 4.87 33.28
C SER A 14 -35.05 4.06 32.02
N VAL A 15 -35.63 4.72 31.02
CA VAL A 15 -35.78 4.15 29.67
C VAL A 15 -34.40 4.20 29.02
N VAL A 16 -33.71 3.06 29.03
CA VAL A 16 -32.52 2.82 28.18
C VAL A 16 -33.02 2.72 26.74
N ALA A 17 -32.95 3.83 26.01
CA ALA A 17 -33.16 3.86 24.57
C ALA A 17 -31.98 3.14 23.89
N LEU A 18 -32.16 1.85 23.64
CA LEU A 18 -31.26 1.03 22.84
C LEU A 18 -31.22 1.61 21.42
N HIS A 19 -30.16 2.35 21.10
CA HIS A 19 -29.91 2.86 19.76
C HIS A 19 -29.52 1.67 18.87
N VAL A 20 -30.50 1.07 18.19
CA VAL A 20 -30.23 0.20 17.06
C VAL A 20 -29.79 1.12 15.92
N SER A 21 -28.49 1.25 15.74
CA SER A 21 -27.90 1.83 14.53
C SER A 21 -28.29 0.97 13.34
N ILE A 22 -29.31 1.39 12.59
CA ILE A 22 -29.64 0.76 11.31
C ILE A 22 -28.53 1.15 10.35
N ALA A 23 -27.62 0.21 10.07
CA ALA A 23 -26.65 0.37 9.00
C ALA A 23 -27.40 0.44 7.68
N ALA A 24 -27.55 1.66 7.15
CA ALA A 24 -27.99 1.88 5.79
C ALA A 24 -26.95 1.24 4.85
N HIS A 25 -27.25 0.04 4.36
CA HIS A 25 -26.48 -0.57 3.28
C HIS A 25 -26.82 0.19 2.00
N ALA A 26 -25.87 0.98 1.50
CA ALA A 26 -25.95 1.46 0.13
C ALA A 26 -25.77 0.24 -0.79
N ALA A 27 -26.88 -0.34 -1.27
CA ALA A 27 -26.83 -1.34 -2.31
C ALA A 27 -26.35 -0.67 -3.60
N VAL A 28 -25.14 -1.01 -4.05
CA VAL A 28 -24.63 -0.60 -5.36
C VAL A 28 -25.49 -1.26 -6.43
N ALA A 29 -25.84 -0.52 -7.48
CA ALA A 29 -26.63 -1.06 -8.59
C ALA A 29 -25.91 -2.28 -9.21
N GLY A 30 -26.60 -3.42 -9.27
CA GLY A 30 -26.07 -4.68 -9.83
C GLY A 30 -26.01 -4.74 -11.36
N SER A 31 -26.07 -3.58 -12.02
CA SER A 31 -26.07 -3.43 -13.47
C SER A 31 -24.94 -2.50 -13.95
N LEU A 32 -24.43 -2.75 -15.16
CA LEU A 32 -23.36 -1.99 -15.79
C LEU A 32 -23.84 -1.38 -17.10
N SER A 33 -23.60 -0.08 -17.27
CA SER A 33 -23.85 0.62 -18.54
C SER A 33 -22.62 0.54 -19.45
N VAL A 34 -22.80 0.03 -20.66
CA VAL A 34 -21.79 -0.07 -21.71
C VAL A 34 -22.22 0.80 -22.88
N VAL A 35 -21.37 1.75 -23.27
CA VAL A 35 -21.59 2.61 -24.44
C VAL A 35 -20.54 2.26 -25.49
N GLY A 36 -20.96 2.19 -26.75
CA GLY A 36 -20.06 1.84 -27.84
C GLY A 36 -20.50 2.41 -29.19
N ALA A 37 -19.65 2.22 -30.19
CA ALA A 37 -19.94 2.55 -31.58
C ALA A 37 -19.77 1.30 -32.45
N LEU A 38 -20.75 1.04 -33.31
CA LEU A 38 -20.75 0.02 -34.34
C LEU A 38 -20.39 0.67 -35.67
N THR A 39 -19.37 0.13 -36.33
CA THR A 39 -18.90 0.56 -37.64
C THR A 39 -19.12 -0.55 -38.66
N ALA A 40 -19.63 -0.19 -39.83
CA ALA A 40 -19.71 -1.09 -40.98
C ALA A 40 -18.29 -1.42 -41.50
N SER A 41 -18.16 -2.57 -42.16
CA SER A 41 -16.89 -3.03 -42.76
C SER A 41 -16.30 -2.06 -43.79
N ALA A 42 -17.12 -1.19 -44.38
CA ALA A 42 -16.70 -0.14 -45.32
C ALA A 42 -16.15 1.14 -44.63
N GLY A 43 -16.06 1.19 -43.30
CA GLY A 43 -15.38 2.27 -42.56
C GLY A 43 -16.25 3.46 -42.12
N GLY A 44 -17.58 3.29 -42.03
CA GLY A 44 -18.53 4.29 -41.53
C GLY A 44 -19.45 3.77 -40.42
N PRO A 45 -20.28 4.61 -39.77
CA PRO A 45 -21.26 4.14 -38.79
C PRO A 45 -22.27 3.19 -39.43
N VAL A 46 -22.75 2.21 -38.67
CA VAL A 46 -23.88 1.37 -39.11
C VAL A 46 -25.15 2.22 -39.23
N ALA A 47 -26.11 1.76 -40.04
CA ALA A 47 -27.38 2.45 -40.24
C ALA A 47 -28.17 2.58 -38.94
N ASP A 48 -28.86 3.70 -38.76
CA ASP A 48 -29.76 3.92 -37.63
C ASP A 48 -30.85 2.85 -37.61
N GLY A 49 -31.11 2.26 -36.45
CA GLY A 49 -32.08 1.18 -36.33
C GLY A 49 -31.98 0.39 -35.04
N ALA A 50 -32.81 -0.64 -34.94
CA ALA A 50 -32.80 -1.58 -33.82
C ALA A 50 -31.83 -2.73 -34.11
N TYR A 51 -30.92 -3.01 -33.17
CA TYR A 51 -29.96 -4.10 -33.25
C TYR A 51 -30.08 -4.98 -32.02
N GLU A 52 -30.02 -6.29 -32.19
CA GLU A 52 -30.00 -7.25 -31.11
C GLU A 52 -28.56 -7.49 -30.67
N LEU A 53 -28.24 -7.16 -29.40
CA LEU A 53 -26.93 -7.38 -28.82
C LEU A 53 -26.98 -8.50 -27.79
N LYS A 54 -26.02 -9.42 -27.87
CA LYS A 54 -25.75 -10.40 -26.81
C LYS A 54 -24.39 -10.10 -26.20
N ALA A 55 -24.37 -9.89 -24.89
CA ALA A 55 -23.15 -9.53 -24.15
C ALA A 55 -22.66 -10.70 -23.30
N ALA A 56 -21.34 -10.79 -23.12
CA ALA A 56 -20.69 -11.77 -22.26
C ALA A 56 -19.44 -11.20 -21.59
N LEU A 57 -19.10 -11.74 -20.41
CA LEU A 57 -17.90 -11.39 -19.65
C LEU A 57 -16.95 -12.58 -19.58
N TYR A 58 -15.67 -12.33 -19.82
CA TYR A 58 -14.63 -13.36 -19.91
C TYR A 58 -13.41 -13.01 -19.05
N PRO A 59 -12.64 -14.03 -18.61
CA PRO A 59 -11.38 -13.80 -17.91
C PRO A 59 -10.20 -13.53 -18.86
N THR A 60 -10.37 -13.76 -20.16
CA THR A 60 -9.32 -13.64 -21.19
C THR A 60 -9.81 -12.87 -22.43
N ASP A 61 -8.87 -12.28 -23.16
CA ASP A 61 -9.11 -11.49 -24.39
C ASP A 61 -9.56 -12.36 -25.58
N THR A 62 -9.14 -13.63 -25.60
CA THR A 62 -9.50 -14.65 -26.60
C THR A 62 -9.71 -16.01 -25.93
N GLY A 63 -10.51 -16.89 -26.54
CA GLY A 63 -10.82 -18.22 -26.00
C GLY A 63 -11.56 -18.17 -24.64
N GLY A 64 -11.49 -19.25 -23.87
CA GLY A 64 -12.08 -19.33 -22.53
C GLY A 64 -13.61 -19.47 -22.48
N THR A 65 -14.14 -19.89 -21.33
CA THR A 65 -15.59 -19.97 -21.08
C THR A 65 -16.07 -18.64 -20.50
N ALA A 66 -17.26 -18.18 -20.91
CA ALA A 66 -17.87 -16.99 -20.35
C ALA A 66 -18.16 -17.17 -18.85
N LEU A 67 -17.75 -16.21 -18.02
CA LEU A 67 -18.08 -16.16 -16.59
C LEU A 67 -19.54 -15.75 -16.38
N TRP A 68 -20.08 -14.98 -17.33
CA TRP A 68 -21.44 -14.48 -17.32
C TRP A 68 -21.88 -14.14 -18.74
N GLN A 69 -23.18 -14.28 -19.03
CA GLN A 69 -23.80 -13.89 -20.29
C GLN A 69 -25.14 -13.20 -20.04
N GLU A 70 -25.43 -12.20 -20.86
CA GLU A 70 -26.75 -11.58 -20.91
C GLU A 70 -27.63 -12.27 -21.96
N SER A 71 -28.94 -12.27 -21.71
CA SER A 71 -29.90 -12.61 -22.76
C SER A 71 -29.91 -11.53 -23.84
N ALA A 72 -30.14 -11.93 -25.09
CA ALA A 72 -30.13 -11.01 -26.22
C ALA A 72 -31.10 -9.83 -25.99
N THR A 73 -30.63 -8.61 -26.27
CA THR A 73 -31.32 -7.37 -25.94
C THR A 73 -31.30 -6.43 -27.13
N THR A 74 -32.48 -6.01 -27.57
CA THR A 74 -32.63 -5.02 -28.64
C THR A 74 -32.28 -3.63 -28.13
N VAL A 75 -31.30 -2.98 -28.77
CA VAL A 75 -30.90 -1.60 -28.50
C VAL A 75 -31.13 -0.74 -29.75
N SER A 76 -31.46 0.53 -29.53
CA SER A 76 -31.53 1.52 -30.62
C SER A 76 -30.14 2.09 -30.88
N VAL A 77 -29.70 2.02 -32.14
CA VAL A 77 -28.42 2.55 -32.61
C VAL A 77 -28.69 3.81 -33.42
N LYS A 78 -27.97 4.90 -33.12
CA LYS A 78 -28.02 6.15 -33.88
C LYS A 78 -26.62 6.69 -34.16
N ALA A 79 -26.35 7.05 -35.41
CA ALA A 79 -25.01 7.42 -35.89
C ALA A 79 -23.94 6.39 -35.49
N GLY A 80 -24.30 5.11 -35.52
CA GLY A 80 -23.47 4.00 -35.07
C GLY A 80 -23.32 3.88 -33.55
N GLN A 81 -23.81 4.80 -32.72
CA GLN A 81 -23.65 4.74 -31.26
C GLN A 81 -24.78 3.97 -30.58
N PHE A 82 -24.47 3.24 -29.51
CA PHE A 82 -25.43 2.51 -28.69
C PHE A 82 -25.10 2.63 -27.19
N ALA A 83 -26.13 2.48 -26.36
CA ALA A 83 -25.99 2.28 -24.93
C ALA A 83 -26.72 1.00 -24.52
N LEU A 84 -26.02 0.09 -23.85
CA LEU A 84 -26.52 -1.20 -23.38
C LEU A 84 -26.34 -1.27 -21.87
N VAL A 85 -27.40 -1.64 -21.14
CA VAL A 85 -27.30 -1.95 -19.71
C VAL A 85 -27.30 -3.47 -19.56
N ILE A 86 -26.30 -3.99 -18.86
CA ILE A 86 -26.13 -5.42 -18.58
C ILE A 86 -26.30 -5.70 -17.09
N GLY A 87 -26.80 -6.89 -16.72
CA GLY A 87 -26.99 -7.29 -15.32
C GLY A 87 -28.41 -7.09 -14.77
N GLU A 88 -29.30 -6.45 -15.53
CA GLU A 88 -30.70 -6.27 -15.13
C GLU A 88 -31.55 -7.53 -15.38
N LYS A 89 -31.31 -8.23 -16.50
CA LYS A 89 -32.05 -9.44 -16.84
C LYS A 89 -31.40 -10.69 -16.24
N THR A 90 -30.08 -10.79 -16.38
CA THR A 90 -29.28 -11.86 -15.79
C THR A 90 -28.37 -11.26 -14.73
N PRO A 91 -28.65 -11.39 -13.43
CA PRO A 91 -27.85 -10.75 -12.38
C PRO A 91 -26.36 -11.10 -12.50
N ILE A 92 -25.50 -10.09 -12.43
CA ILE A 92 -24.05 -10.29 -12.45
C ILE A 92 -23.63 -10.87 -11.08
N PRO A 93 -22.90 -12.00 -11.04
CA PRO A 93 -22.45 -12.60 -9.78
C PRO A 93 -21.61 -11.61 -8.98
N ALA A 94 -21.92 -11.45 -7.69
CA ALA A 94 -21.21 -10.50 -6.80
C ALA A 94 -19.69 -10.74 -6.71
N LYS A 95 -19.24 -11.97 -6.97
CA LYS A 95 -17.81 -12.36 -6.94
C LYS A 95 -17.11 -12.23 -8.29
N ILE A 96 -17.77 -11.74 -9.34
CA ILE A 96 -17.17 -11.68 -10.68
C ILE A 96 -15.93 -10.77 -10.72
N GLY A 97 -15.87 -9.74 -9.85
CA GLY A 97 -14.71 -8.84 -9.73
C GLY A 97 -13.44 -9.53 -9.21
N ALA A 98 -13.58 -10.64 -8.48
CA ALA A 98 -12.45 -11.44 -7.98
C ALA A 98 -11.79 -12.29 -9.08
N ALA A 99 -12.33 -12.31 -10.31
CA ALA A 99 -11.74 -13.01 -11.44
C ALA A 99 -10.51 -12.29 -12.04
N GLY A 100 -10.17 -11.09 -11.56
CA GLY A 100 -9.06 -10.29 -12.07
C GLY A 100 -9.45 -9.47 -13.30
N ALA A 101 -8.64 -9.54 -14.37
CA ALA A 101 -8.93 -8.81 -15.61
C ALA A 101 -10.21 -9.34 -16.27
N LEU A 102 -11.16 -8.46 -16.57
CA LEU A 102 -12.41 -8.80 -17.23
C LEU A 102 -12.46 -8.24 -18.66
N TRP A 103 -12.93 -9.07 -19.58
CA TRP A 103 -13.08 -8.74 -20.99
C TRP A 103 -14.54 -8.81 -21.40
N PHE A 104 -15.02 -7.73 -22.03
CA PHE A 104 -16.37 -7.60 -22.56
C PHE A 104 -16.42 -8.07 -24.01
N GLY A 105 -17.26 -9.08 -24.26
CA GLY A 105 -17.58 -9.58 -25.58
C GLY A 105 -19.01 -9.19 -25.97
N VAL A 106 -19.22 -8.88 -27.25
CA VAL A 106 -20.54 -8.58 -27.79
C VAL A 106 -20.70 -9.20 -29.18
N SER A 107 -21.84 -9.84 -29.41
CA SER A 107 -22.30 -10.21 -30.75
C SER A 107 -23.52 -9.39 -31.15
N VAL A 108 -23.68 -9.19 -32.47
CA VAL A 108 -24.72 -8.34 -33.06
C VAL A 108 -25.57 -9.19 -34.00
N ASN A 109 -26.89 -9.21 -33.82
CA ASN A 109 -27.86 -9.90 -34.67
C ASN A 109 -27.53 -11.39 -34.94
N GLY A 110 -26.92 -12.08 -33.97
CA GLY A 110 -26.54 -13.49 -34.09
C GLY A 110 -25.24 -13.78 -34.86
N GLU A 111 -24.54 -12.75 -35.34
CA GLU A 111 -23.22 -12.87 -35.97
C GLU A 111 -22.13 -13.31 -34.96
N PRO A 112 -20.95 -13.77 -35.44
CA PRO A 112 -19.82 -14.07 -34.56
C PRO A 112 -19.47 -12.92 -33.62
N GLU A 113 -19.05 -13.25 -32.39
CA GLU A 113 -18.63 -12.28 -31.38
C GLU A 113 -17.49 -11.41 -31.91
N LEU A 114 -17.60 -10.09 -31.72
CA LEU A 114 -16.57 -9.13 -32.09
C LEU A 114 -15.35 -9.26 -31.16
N PRO A 115 -14.16 -8.77 -31.57
CA PRO A 115 -12.99 -8.75 -30.70
C PRO A 115 -13.29 -8.10 -29.34
N ARG A 116 -12.98 -8.82 -28.27
CA ARG A 116 -13.30 -8.40 -26.90
C ARG A 116 -12.55 -7.14 -26.51
N ARG A 117 -13.16 -6.36 -25.61
CA ARG A 117 -12.56 -5.14 -25.06
C ARG A 117 -12.35 -5.27 -23.56
N PRO A 118 -11.21 -4.81 -23.03
CA PRO A 118 -10.98 -4.87 -21.59
C PRO A 118 -11.92 -3.91 -20.87
N LEU A 119 -12.47 -4.35 -19.74
CA LEU A 119 -13.23 -3.48 -18.84
C LEU A 119 -12.25 -2.78 -17.89
N ALA A 120 -12.15 -1.47 -18.01
CA ALA A 120 -11.39 -0.64 -17.10
C ALA A 120 -12.24 -0.20 -15.91
N SER A 121 -11.62 -0.05 -14.74
CA SER A 121 -12.28 0.53 -13.57
C SER A 121 -12.57 2.02 -13.79
N VAL A 122 -13.70 2.49 -13.28
CA VAL A 122 -14.00 3.93 -13.17
C VAL A 122 -13.41 4.51 -11.89
N ALA A 123 -13.09 5.81 -11.88
CA ALA A 123 -12.38 6.45 -10.77
C ALA A 123 -13.05 6.26 -9.39
N SER A 124 -14.38 6.30 -9.33
CA SER A 124 -15.13 6.07 -8.09
C SER A 124 -15.13 4.60 -7.64
N ALA A 125 -14.99 3.66 -8.58
CA ALA A 125 -14.90 2.21 -8.27
C ALA A 125 -13.50 1.83 -7.74
N LEU A 126 -12.44 2.59 -8.04
CA LEU A 126 -11.11 2.34 -7.46
C LEU A 126 -11.11 2.41 -5.93
N ARG A 127 -12.08 3.10 -5.30
CA ARG A 127 -12.27 3.11 -3.85
C ARG A 127 -12.78 1.79 -3.28
N SER A 128 -13.44 0.92 -4.07
CA SER A 128 -13.93 -0.38 -3.58
C SER A 128 -12.79 -1.36 -3.26
N ALA A 129 -11.60 -1.16 -3.82
CA ALA A 129 -10.41 -1.92 -3.46
C ALA A 129 -10.07 -1.81 -1.96
N VAL A 130 -10.43 -0.69 -1.31
CA VAL A 130 -10.26 -0.50 0.15
C VAL A 130 -11.23 -1.38 0.95
N ALA A 131 -12.40 -1.71 0.38
CA ALA A 131 -13.36 -2.62 1.01
C ALA A 131 -13.00 -4.10 0.77
N GLU A 132 -12.39 -4.44 -0.36
CA GLU A 132 -11.90 -5.81 -0.64
C GLU A 132 -10.64 -6.15 0.17
N SER A 133 -9.81 -5.15 0.51
CA SER A 133 -8.72 -5.30 1.49
C SER A 133 -9.21 -5.47 2.93
N LEU A 134 -10.51 -5.29 3.18
CA LEU A 134 -11.12 -5.60 4.47
C LEU A 134 -11.41 -7.12 4.52
N GLU A 135 -10.37 -7.95 4.44
CA GLU A 135 -10.47 -9.36 4.79
C GLU A 135 -10.85 -9.46 6.27
N CYS A 136 -12.16 -9.57 6.55
CA CYS A 136 -12.78 -10.01 7.80
C CYS A 136 -12.04 -9.64 9.11
N SER A 137 -11.55 -8.41 9.28
CA SER A 137 -10.88 -7.97 10.52
C SER A 137 -11.80 -7.90 11.74
N GLY A 138 -13.11 -8.17 11.57
CA GLY A 138 -14.11 -8.24 12.62
C GLY A 138 -15.06 -9.45 12.54
N CYS A 139 -14.76 -10.45 11.72
CA CYS A 139 -15.61 -11.64 11.65
C CYS A 139 -15.35 -12.55 12.86
N VAL A 140 -16.38 -12.80 13.65
CA VAL A 140 -16.34 -13.70 14.81
C VAL A 140 -16.42 -15.14 14.29
N GLY A 141 -15.28 -15.81 14.18
CA GLY A 141 -15.22 -17.24 13.90
C GLY A 141 -15.84 -18.05 15.05
N ALA A 142 -16.15 -19.34 14.82
CA ALA A 142 -16.73 -20.19 15.87
C ALA A 142 -15.86 -20.28 17.14
N SER A 143 -14.54 -20.05 17.02
CA SER A 143 -13.59 -19.95 18.13
C SER A 143 -13.75 -18.69 18.99
N HIS A 144 -14.48 -17.68 18.50
CA HIS A 144 -14.70 -16.41 19.17
C HIS A 144 -16.11 -16.32 19.80
N LEU A 145 -16.93 -17.39 19.66
CA LEU A 145 -18.23 -17.52 20.30
C LEU A 145 -18.07 -18.26 21.63
N ASP A 146 -18.81 -17.83 22.66
CA ASP A 146 -18.81 -18.47 23.98
C ASP A 146 -19.19 -19.96 23.85
N PRO A 147 -18.36 -20.90 24.38
CA PRO A 147 -18.68 -22.32 24.41
C PRO A 147 -20.07 -22.65 24.97
N GLN A 148 -20.56 -21.87 25.95
CA GLN A 148 -21.90 -22.04 26.54
C GLN A 148 -23.03 -21.66 25.57
N ALA A 149 -22.79 -20.73 24.64
CA ALA A 149 -23.76 -20.40 23.58
C ALA A 149 -23.87 -21.52 22.52
N LEU A 150 -22.84 -22.36 22.39
CA LEU A 150 -22.78 -23.47 21.44
C LEU A 150 -23.36 -24.78 21.99
N ASP A 151 -23.63 -24.88 23.29
CA ASP A 151 -24.17 -26.10 23.91
C ASP A 151 -25.65 -26.36 23.59
N ALA A 152 -26.38 -25.36 23.08
CA ALA A 152 -27.75 -25.52 22.60
C ALA A 152 -27.85 -26.18 21.21
N TYR A 153 -26.72 -26.38 20.52
CA TYR A 153 -26.69 -26.91 19.15
C TYR A 153 -25.92 -28.24 19.09
N ALA A 154 -26.51 -29.26 18.47
CA ALA A 154 -25.89 -30.59 18.33
C ALA A 154 -24.65 -30.53 17.41
N LYS A 155 -23.47 -30.82 17.97
CA LYS A 155 -22.22 -30.88 17.20
C LYS A 155 -22.19 -32.18 16.38
N LYS A 156 -21.66 -32.15 15.16
CA LYS A 156 -21.53 -33.36 14.30
C LYS A 156 -20.85 -34.55 15.00
N ALA A 157 -19.95 -34.27 15.94
CA ALA A 157 -19.27 -35.27 16.77
C ALA A 157 -20.17 -35.94 17.83
N GLN A 158 -21.35 -35.39 18.12
CA GLN A 158 -22.32 -35.91 19.08
C GLN A 158 -23.42 -36.76 18.41
N LEU A 159 -23.41 -36.90 17.08
CA LEU A 159 -24.35 -37.75 16.35
C LEU A 159 -23.90 -39.22 16.39
N HIS A 160 -24.83 -40.15 16.64
CA HIS A 160 -24.54 -41.58 16.56
C HIS A 160 -24.13 -41.98 15.14
N LYS A 161 -23.24 -42.98 15.02
CA LYS A 161 -22.60 -43.41 13.76
C LYS A 161 -23.57 -43.65 12.60
N VAL A 162 -24.76 -44.20 12.90
CA VAL A 162 -25.83 -44.42 11.91
C VAL A 162 -26.34 -43.15 11.23
N ALA A 163 -26.32 -42.00 11.92
CA ALA A 163 -26.75 -40.72 11.35
C ALA A 163 -25.80 -40.22 10.25
N GLY A 164 -24.57 -40.76 10.16
CA GLY A 164 -23.62 -40.46 9.10
C GLY A 164 -23.52 -41.52 8.01
N SER A 165 -23.67 -42.80 8.34
CA SER A 165 -23.45 -43.90 7.40
C SER A 165 -24.72 -44.43 6.72
N GLY A 166 -25.88 -44.32 7.37
CA GLY A 166 -27.13 -44.96 6.93
C GLY A 166 -27.11 -46.50 6.96
N ALA A 167 -26.05 -47.13 7.47
CA ALA A 167 -25.89 -48.58 7.46
C ALA A 167 -26.68 -49.24 8.62
N TYR A 168 -27.43 -50.31 8.32
CA TYR A 168 -28.21 -51.05 9.32
C TYR A 168 -27.35 -51.62 10.46
N ALA A 169 -26.10 -52.02 10.17
CA ALA A 169 -25.15 -52.52 11.16
C ALA A 169 -24.67 -51.46 12.18
N ASP A 170 -24.87 -50.17 11.91
CA ASP A 170 -24.47 -49.08 12.82
C ASP A 170 -25.61 -48.69 13.80
N LEU A 171 -26.75 -49.39 13.74
CA LEU A 171 -27.84 -49.27 14.73
C LEU A 171 -27.50 -50.03 16.00
N VAL A 172 -27.58 -49.35 17.15
CA VAL A 172 -27.49 -50.01 18.47
C VAL A 172 -28.85 -50.66 18.77
N GLY A 173 -28.87 -51.97 18.99
CA GLY A 173 -30.10 -52.72 19.30
C GLY A 173 -30.90 -53.18 18.07
N ALA A 174 -30.25 -53.39 16.93
CA ALA A 174 -30.93 -53.87 15.71
C ALA A 174 -31.48 -55.31 15.88
N PRO A 175 -32.67 -55.61 15.32
CA PRO A 175 -33.21 -56.97 15.23
C PRO A 175 -32.26 -57.96 14.53
N ASP A 176 -32.14 -59.18 15.07
CA ASP A 176 -31.31 -60.27 14.53
C ASP A 176 -31.98 -60.94 13.30
N LEU A 177 -31.29 -60.90 12.16
CA LEU A 177 -31.70 -61.50 10.89
C LEU A 177 -31.27 -62.98 10.77
N SER A 178 -30.71 -63.59 11.82
CA SER A 178 -30.35 -65.02 11.87
C SER A 178 -31.51 -65.99 11.65
N GLN A 179 -32.76 -65.51 11.77
CA GLN A 179 -33.98 -66.26 11.48
C GLN A 179 -34.25 -66.51 9.98
N TYR A 180 -33.42 -65.97 9.08
CA TYR A 180 -33.31 -66.49 7.71
C TYR A 180 -32.37 -67.73 7.71
N VAL A 181 -32.95 -68.91 7.95
CA VAL A 181 -32.28 -70.24 7.90
C VAL A 181 -31.71 -70.46 6.48
N GLN A 182 -30.41 -70.66 6.22
CA GLN A 182 -29.33 -71.50 6.80
C GLN A 182 -29.37 -73.00 6.45
N ALA A 183 -28.27 -73.47 5.87
CA ALA A 183 -27.70 -74.83 5.84
C ALA A 183 -28.53 -76.08 5.46
N SER A 184 -29.86 -76.09 5.50
CA SER A 184 -30.68 -77.25 5.14
C SER A 184 -30.73 -77.53 3.63
N ALA A 185 -30.04 -76.73 2.81
CA ALA A 185 -29.83 -76.93 1.38
C ALA A 185 -28.38 -77.32 1.02
N LEU A 186 -27.54 -77.61 2.01
CA LEU A 186 -26.14 -77.98 1.77
C LEU A 186 -25.99 -79.50 1.60
N ALA A 187 -25.14 -79.89 0.65
CA ALA A 187 -24.79 -81.29 0.42
C ALA A 187 -24.18 -81.93 1.67
N LYS A 188 -24.37 -83.25 1.84
CA LYS A 188 -24.02 -84.02 3.06
C LYS A 188 -22.59 -83.77 3.59
N VAL A 189 -21.62 -83.59 2.69
CA VAL A 189 -20.22 -83.26 3.03
C VAL A 189 -20.08 -81.95 3.81
N ALA A 190 -20.96 -80.98 3.59
CA ALA A 190 -20.95 -79.70 4.29
C ALA A 190 -21.30 -79.84 5.78
N GLY A 191 -21.98 -80.92 6.16
CA GLY A 191 -22.29 -81.22 7.56
C GLY A 191 -21.27 -82.15 8.22
N SER A 192 -20.68 -83.09 7.48
CA SER A 192 -19.82 -84.13 8.05
C SER A 192 -18.32 -83.83 7.94
N GLY A 193 -17.89 -83.09 6.91
CA GLY A 193 -16.48 -82.85 6.59
C GLY A 193 -15.66 -84.09 6.21
N GLN A 194 -16.28 -85.26 6.12
CA GLN A 194 -15.61 -86.52 5.82
C GLN A 194 -15.36 -86.64 4.32
N PHE A 195 -14.11 -86.92 3.93
CA PHE A 195 -13.73 -87.07 2.51
C PHE A 195 -14.49 -88.22 1.82
N ALA A 196 -14.85 -89.26 2.57
CA ALA A 196 -15.63 -90.39 2.06
C ALA A 196 -17.09 -90.04 1.69
N ASP A 197 -17.61 -88.91 2.19
CA ASP A 197 -18.97 -88.44 1.87
C ASP A 197 -19.03 -87.69 0.52
N LEU A 198 -17.90 -87.54 -0.16
CA LEU A 198 -17.80 -87.05 -1.53
C LEU A 198 -18.00 -88.22 -2.50
N GLN A 199 -19.06 -88.16 -3.32
CA GLN A 199 -19.28 -89.12 -4.39
C GLN A 199 -18.65 -88.63 -5.70
N GLY A 200 -18.12 -89.54 -6.52
CA GLY A 200 -17.51 -89.22 -7.82
C GLY A 200 -16.05 -88.78 -7.78
N LEU A 201 -15.30 -89.16 -6.75
CA LEU A 201 -13.88 -88.79 -6.61
C LEU A 201 -12.98 -89.52 -7.63
N PRO A 202 -12.07 -88.81 -8.34
CA PRO A 202 -11.03 -89.43 -9.17
C PRO A 202 -9.98 -90.16 -8.34
N ALA A 203 -9.31 -91.16 -8.92
CA ALA A 203 -8.22 -91.88 -8.27
C ALA A 203 -7.05 -90.94 -7.89
N LEU A 204 -6.60 -91.00 -6.64
CA LEU A 204 -5.50 -90.18 -6.14
C LEU A 204 -4.15 -90.61 -6.76
N SER A 205 -3.32 -89.63 -7.10
CA SER A 205 -1.99 -89.82 -7.68
C SER A 205 -1.01 -90.44 -6.69
N ASP A 206 0.04 -91.08 -7.22
CA ASP A 206 0.95 -91.93 -6.42
C ASP A 206 1.70 -91.17 -5.31
N VAL A 207 2.01 -89.89 -5.51
CA VAL A 207 2.64 -89.03 -4.49
C VAL A 207 1.82 -88.97 -3.19
N ALA A 208 0.49 -89.02 -3.27
CA ALA A 208 -0.39 -88.94 -2.11
C ALA A 208 -0.32 -90.20 -1.24
N LYS A 209 0.30 -91.27 -1.75
CA LYS A 209 0.49 -92.54 -1.04
C LYS A 209 1.92 -92.71 -0.54
N THR A 210 2.92 -92.26 -1.30
CA THR A 210 4.34 -92.56 -1.04
C THR A 210 5.09 -91.43 -0.33
N GLY A 211 4.67 -90.17 -0.53
CA GLY A 211 5.32 -88.98 0.02
C GLY A 211 6.67 -88.60 -0.61
N GLN A 212 7.12 -89.28 -1.68
CA GLN A 212 8.38 -88.91 -2.35
C GLN A 212 8.18 -87.79 -3.36
N TYR A 213 9.08 -86.80 -3.36
CA TYR A 213 9.01 -85.65 -4.28
C TYR A 213 9.10 -86.06 -5.75
N ALA A 214 9.80 -87.16 -6.05
CA ALA A 214 9.95 -87.69 -7.41
C ALA A 214 8.63 -88.24 -7.99
N ASP A 215 7.65 -88.57 -7.15
CA ASP A 215 6.35 -89.12 -7.57
C ASP A 215 5.35 -88.02 -7.98
N LEU A 216 5.75 -86.74 -7.84
CA LEU A 216 5.00 -85.60 -8.34
C LEU A 216 5.13 -85.51 -9.86
N GLN A 217 4.04 -85.77 -10.57
CA GLN A 217 3.92 -85.39 -11.99
C GLN A 217 3.47 -83.93 -12.09
N GLY A 218 4.07 -83.17 -13.01
CA GLY A 218 3.75 -81.74 -13.20
C GLY A 218 4.45 -80.78 -12.23
N THR A 219 5.58 -81.16 -11.62
CA THR A 219 6.36 -80.24 -10.78
C THR A 219 6.75 -78.97 -11.54
N PRO A 220 6.67 -77.77 -10.93
CA PRO A 220 7.12 -76.55 -11.57
C PRO A 220 8.60 -76.67 -11.95
N LYS A 221 8.92 -76.39 -13.22
CA LYS A 221 10.31 -76.24 -13.64
C LYS A 221 10.86 -75.02 -12.91
N LEU A 222 11.71 -75.24 -11.91
CA LEU A 222 12.28 -74.14 -11.14
C LEU A 222 12.99 -73.17 -12.09
N ALA A 223 12.73 -71.87 -11.92
CA ALA A 223 13.42 -70.85 -12.67
C ALA A 223 14.94 -70.99 -12.45
N LYS A 224 15.73 -70.80 -13.49
CA LYS A 224 17.18 -71.08 -13.47
C LYS A 224 17.90 -70.41 -12.28
N VAL A 225 17.48 -69.21 -11.90
CA VAL A 225 17.99 -68.49 -10.72
C VAL A 225 17.90 -69.29 -9.41
N ALA A 226 16.84 -70.09 -9.21
CA ALA A 226 16.67 -70.89 -8.00
C ALA A 226 17.73 -71.99 -7.84
N THR A 227 18.44 -72.31 -8.93
CA THR A 227 19.52 -73.31 -8.94
C THR A 227 20.91 -72.69 -9.05
N THR A 228 21.07 -71.56 -9.74
CA THR A 228 22.37 -70.94 -9.99
C THR A 228 22.73 -69.84 -8.98
N GLY A 229 21.74 -69.20 -8.36
CA GLY A 229 21.93 -68.05 -7.47
C GLY A 229 22.38 -66.77 -8.18
N LEU A 230 22.48 -66.77 -9.51
CA LEU A 230 22.95 -65.61 -10.28
C LEU A 230 21.80 -64.64 -10.60
N TRP A 231 22.03 -63.35 -10.34
CA TRP A 231 21.05 -62.29 -10.61
C TRP A 231 20.64 -62.20 -12.09
N SER A 232 21.55 -62.53 -13.01
CA SER A 232 21.29 -62.54 -14.46
C SER A 232 20.29 -63.60 -14.90
N ASP A 233 20.01 -64.61 -14.07
CA ASP A 233 19.05 -65.67 -14.37
C ASP A 233 17.61 -65.34 -13.87
N VAL A 234 17.40 -64.17 -13.27
CA VAL A 234 16.08 -63.65 -12.87
C VAL A 234 15.38 -63.09 -14.12
N GLN A 235 14.21 -63.62 -14.46
CA GLN A 235 13.34 -63.02 -15.47
C GLN A 235 12.51 -61.90 -14.83
N ASN A 236 12.43 -60.73 -15.48
CA ASN A 236 11.83 -59.48 -14.97
C ASN A 236 12.43 -58.99 -13.62
N PRO A 237 13.75 -58.80 -13.51
CA PRO A 237 14.33 -58.24 -12.30
C PRO A 237 13.87 -56.78 -12.12
N PRO A 238 13.70 -56.31 -10.87
CA PRO A 238 13.43 -54.91 -10.61
C PRO A 238 14.54 -54.04 -11.21
N VAL A 239 14.18 -52.94 -11.87
CA VAL A 239 15.13 -51.98 -12.43
C VAL A 239 15.88 -51.35 -11.26
N LEU A 240 17.16 -51.70 -11.11
CA LEU A 240 18.02 -51.06 -10.11
C LEU A 240 18.23 -49.60 -10.50
N ALA A 241 17.95 -48.69 -9.56
CA ALA A 241 18.11 -47.25 -9.76
C ALA A 241 19.52 -46.96 -10.28
N LYS A 242 19.63 -46.18 -11.35
CA LYS A 242 20.91 -45.69 -11.88
C LYS A 242 21.47 -44.62 -10.94
N VAL A 243 21.97 -45.02 -9.78
CA VAL A 243 22.62 -44.12 -8.82
C VAL A 243 23.95 -43.67 -9.43
N GLY A 244 24.08 -42.37 -9.73
CA GLY A 244 25.32 -41.77 -10.25
C GLY A 244 25.16 -40.56 -11.18
N THR A 245 23.95 -40.22 -11.62
CA THR A 245 23.71 -38.99 -12.41
C THR A 245 23.18 -37.88 -11.50
N ALA A 246 23.95 -36.81 -11.32
CA ALA A 246 23.49 -35.61 -10.65
C ALA A 246 22.49 -34.85 -11.54
N CYS A 247 21.58 -34.09 -10.94
CA CYS A 247 20.89 -33.03 -11.67
C CYS A 247 21.95 -32.05 -12.20
N GLY A 248 21.88 -31.72 -13.49
CA GLY A 248 22.82 -30.78 -14.12
C GLY A 248 22.88 -29.43 -13.38
N THR A 249 23.93 -28.64 -13.63
CA THR A 249 24.17 -27.36 -12.94
C THR A 249 22.93 -26.45 -12.97
N GLY A 250 22.46 -26.01 -11.80
CA GLY A 250 21.30 -25.11 -11.66
C GLY A 250 19.95 -25.80 -11.44
N LEU A 251 19.93 -27.14 -11.39
CA LEU A 251 18.72 -27.92 -11.12
C LEU A 251 18.77 -28.57 -9.73
N LEU A 252 17.64 -28.58 -9.03
CA LEU A 252 17.44 -29.24 -7.74
C LEU A 252 16.69 -30.56 -7.93
N VAL A 253 16.94 -31.55 -7.07
CA VAL A 253 16.17 -32.79 -7.04
C VAL A 253 14.78 -32.51 -6.46
N SER A 254 13.74 -32.65 -7.28
CA SER A 254 12.34 -32.53 -6.86
C SER A 254 11.68 -33.87 -6.53
N GLY A 255 12.33 -35.00 -6.89
CA GLY A 255 11.82 -36.33 -6.60
C GLY A 255 12.68 -37.44 -7.21
N ILE A 256 12.27 -38.69 -7.02
CA ILE A 256 12.84 -39.87 -7.66
C ILE A 256 11.69 -40.56 -8.42
N ALA A 257 11.84 -40.76 -9.72
CA ALA A 257 10.85 -41.43 -10.54
C ALA A 257 10.81 -42.94 -10.25
N ALA A 258 9.74 -43.61 -10.66
CA ALA A 258 9.54 -45.05 -10.42
C ALA A 258 10.63 -45.96 -11.03
N ASP A 259 11.37 -45.46 -12.02
CA ASP A 259 12.52 -46.12 -12.65
C ASP A 259 13.86 -45.83 -11.93
N GLY A 260 13.82 -45.07 -10.82
CA GLY A 260 14.98 -44.69 -10.03
C GLY A 260 15.78 -43.51 -10.56
N SER A 261 15.31 -42.82 -11.61
CA SER A 261 15.94 -41.58 -12.10
C SER A 261 15.59 -40.37 -11.22
N LEU A 262 16.52 -39.42 -11.10
CA LEU A 262 16.25 -38.16 -10.39
C LEU A 262 15.30 -37.29 -11.24
N GLN A 263 14.22 -36.82 -10.62
CA GLN A 263 13.40 -35.75 -11.17
C GLN A 263 14.06 -34.42 -10.80
N CYS A 264 14.49 -33.66 -11.80
CA CYS A 264 15.21 -32.41 -11.62
C CYS A 264 14.31 -31.24 -12.00
N THR A 265 14.24 -30.22 -11.13
CA THR A 265 13.53 -28.97 -11.39
C THR A 265 14.51 -27.79 -11.39
N ALA A 266 14.17 -26.70 -12.07
CA ALA A 266 14.95 -25.47 -11.96
C ALA A 266 14.92 -24.98 -10.51
N GLY A 267 16.10 -24.75 -9.91
CA GLY A 267 16.21 -24.17 -8.57
C GLY A 267 15.85 -22.68 -8.51
N TYR A 268 15.42 -22.10 -9.63
CA TYR A 268 15.25 -20.67 -9.83
C TYR A 268 13.94 -20.38 -10.59
N ASP A 269 12.98 -19.75 -9.90
CA ASP A 269 11.77 -19.19 -10.50
C ASP A 269 11.87 -17.64 -10.44
N PRO A 270 12.19 -16.96 -11.56
CA PRO A 270 12.36 -15.50 -11.59
C PRO A 270 11.05 -14.73 -11.34
N THR A 271 9.90 -15.41 -11.32
CA THR A 271 8.59 -14.77 -11.10
C THR A 271 8.10 -14.86 -9.66
N LYS A 272 8.78 -15.62 -8.79
CA LYS A 272 8.28 -15.94 -7.43
C LYS A 272 9.13 -15.44 -6.27
N GLN A 273 10.14 -14.61 -6.46
CA GLN A 273 10.77 -13.93 -5.32
C GLN A 273 11.03 -12.45 -5.57
N LEU A 274 10.26 -11.63 -4.87
CA LEU A 274 10.81 -10.49 -4.18
C LEU A 274 11.43 -11.03 -2.88
N PHE A 275 12.70 -10.74 -2.62
CA PHE A 275 13.23 -10.83 -1.27
C PHE A 275 12.41 -9.87 -0.40
N GLN A 276 11.60 -10.41 0.52
CA GLN A 276 10.71 -9.64 1.38
C GLN A 276 11.10 -9.84 2.84
N PHE A 277 11.25 -8.73 3.55
CA PHE A 277 11.41 -8.73 4.99
C PHE A 277 10.04 -8.93 5.66
N THR A 278 10.03 -9.61 6.81
CA THR A 278 8.83 -9.75 7.63
C THR A 278 8.29 -8.38 8.03
N VAL A 279 6.99 -8.14 7.82
CA VAL A 279 6.32 -6.92 8.28
C VAL A 279 5.84 -7.13 9.72
N ALA A 280 6.10 -6.17 10.62
CA ALA A 280 5.69 -6.26 12.02
C ALA A 280 5.12 -4.95 12.55
N ALA A 281 4.06 -5.04 13.36
CA ALA A 281 3.42 -3.90 14.02
C ALA A 281 4.24 -3.28 15.17
N ALA A 282 5.23 -4.02 15.68
CA ALA A 282 6.14 -3.67 16.76
C ALA A 282 7.42 -4.51 16.66
N ASP A 283 8.45 -4.17 17.44
CA ASP A 283 9.71 -4.94 17.51
C ASP A 283 9.42 -6.43 17.75
N PRO A 284 9.80 -7.34 16.81
CA PRO A 284 9.51 -8.76 16.95
C PRO A 284 10.17 -9.38 18.19
N LYS A 285 11.37 -8.86 18.54
CA LYS A 285 12.18 -9.19 19.73
C LYS A 285 13.07 -8.00 20.06
N LYS A 286 13.61 -7.93 21.29
CA LYS A 286 14.66 -6.97 21.64
C LYS A 286 15.93 -7.28 20.83
N CYS A 287 16.52 -6.29 20.17
CA CYS A 287 17.77 -6.48 19.44
C CYS A 287 18.92 -6.70 20.43
N GLU A 288 19.62 -7.82 20.27
CA GLU A 288 20.75 -8.26 21.09
C GLU A 288 21.73 -9.01 20.19
N ALA A 289 22.94 -9.33 20.68
CA ALA A 289 24.02 -9.87 19.84
C ALA A 289 23.62 -11.14 19.05
N THR A 290 22.71 -11.95 19.58
CA THR A 290 22.16 -13.15 18.93
C THR A 290 21.29 -12.87 17.71
N LEU A 291 20.82 -11.63 17.56
CA LEU A 291 19.98 -11.17 16.46
C LEU A 291 20.72 -10.23 15.50
N LEU A 292 22.05 -10.11 15.60
CA LEU A 292 22.85 -9.28 14.69
C LEU A 292 22.52 -9.61 13.23
N GLY A 293 22.10 -8.59 12.46
CA GLY A 293 21.72 -8.72 11.05
C GLY A 293 20.27 -9.15 10.79
N ALA A 294 19.49 -9.49 11.83
CA ALA A 294 18.06 -9.70 11.68
C ALA A 294 17.37 -8.41 11.19
N ALA A 295 16.32 -8.52 10.38
CA ALA A 295 15.64 -7.37 9.82
C ALA A 295 14.12 -7.57 9.65
N TYR A 296 13.35 -6.49 9.80
CA TYR A 296 11.90 -6.47 9.64
C TYR A 296 11.42 -5.12 9.10
N VAL A 297 10.22 -5.03 8.54
CA VAL A 297 9.62 -3.76 8.09
C VAL A 297 8.51 -3.36 9.06
N GLY A 298 8.58 -2.14 9.60
CA GLY A 298 7.53 -1.59 10.45
C GLY A 298 6.24 -1.40 9.65
N GLU A 299 5.15 -1.98 10.14
CA GLU A 299 3.85 -1.95 9.43
C GLU A 299 3.29 -0.54 9.27
N LYS A 300 3.49 0.32 10.28
CA LYS A 300 2.92 1.68 10.32
C LYS A 300 3.78 2.73 9.62
N ASP A 301 5.09 2.65 9.78
CA ASP A 301 6.05 3.63 9.27
C ASP A 301 6.75 3.19 7.98
N GLN A 302 6.53 1.94 7.54
CA GLN A 302 7.12 1.36 6.34
C GLN A 302 8.66 1.47 6.33
N THR A 303 9.27 1.37 7.52
CA THR A 303 10.71 1.46 7.72
C THR A 303 11.31 0.07 7.89
N LEU A 304 12.38 -0.24 7.19
CA LEU A 304 13.17 -1.45 7.39
C LEU A 304 14.07 -1.28 8.61
N TYR A 305 13.89 -2.09 9.64
CA TYR A 305 14.76 -2.13 10.82
C TYR A 305 15.77 -3.26 10.68
N VAL A 306 17.04 -3.01 11.02
CA VAL A 306 18.13 -4.00 11.03
C VAL A 306 18.79 -4.01 12.41
N CYS A 307 18.90 -5.17 13.05
CA CYS A 307 19.51 -5.29 14.36
C CYS A 307 21.05 -5.21 14.28
N ASN A 308 21.66 -4.27 15.00
CA ASN A 308 23.12 -4.10 15.06
C ASN A 308 23.79 -4.89 16.20
N GLY A 309 23.05 -5.77 16.86
CA GLY A 309 23.51 -6.54 18.03
C GLY A 309 23.21 -5.87 19.39
N SER A 310 22.63 -4.68 19.40
CA SER A 310 22.21 -3.98 20.64
C SER A 310 20.93 -3.17 20.50
N GLU A 311 20.62 -2.69 19.29
CA GLU A 311 19.43 -1.90 18.97
C GLU A 311 18.95 -2.13 17.53
N TRP A 312 17.66 -1.87 17.29
CA TRP A 312 17.09 -1.90 15.95
C TRP A 312 17.40 -0.59 15.22
N PHE A 313 18.22 -0.67 14.17
CA PHE A 313 18.63 0.45 13.35
C PHE A 313 17.65 0.66 12.18
N PRO A 314 17.00 1.84 12.04
CA PRO A 314 16.02 2.09 10.98
C PRO A 314 16.65 2.44 9.62
N ILE A 315 16.01 1.98 8.54
CA ILE A 315 16.33 2.19 7.12
C ILE A 315 14.99 2.43 6.39
N SER A 316 14.64 3.67 6.06
CA SER A 316 13.34 4.00 5.45
C SER A 316 13.22 3.46 4.01
N ILE A 317 12.22 2.62 3.70
CA ILE A 317 12.03 1.99 2.38
C ILE A 317 10.74 2.40 1.63
N GLY A 318 9.79 3.08 2.28
CA GLY A 318 8.57 3.66 1.67
C GLY A 318 8.47 5.19 1.74
N GLY A 319 9.56 5.83 2.20
CA GLY A 319 9.82 7.26 2.39
C GLY A 319 8.62 8.18 2.58
N TYR A 320 8.37 8.59 3.82
CA TYR A 320 7.64 9.82 4.08
C TYR A 320 8.48 11.04 3.64
N GLY A 321 7.85 12.04 3.03
CA GLY A 321 8.59 13.13 2.38
C GLY A 321 9.14 12.74 1.00
N THR A 322 8.45 11.87 0.26
CA THR A 322 8.77 11.48 -1.12
C THR A 322 7.75 12.02 -2.12
N LYS A 323 8.03 11.92 -3.42
CA LYS A 323 7.15 12.46 -4.48
C LYS A 323 5.73 11.91 -4.42
N THR A 324 5.60 10.62 -4.09
CA THR A 324 4.33 9.89 -4.00
C THR A 324 3.71 9.95 -2.60
N ASN A 325 4.47 10.35 -1.58
CA ASN A 325 4.01 10.54 -0.21
C ASN A 325 4.64 11.82 0.40
N PRO A 326 4.28 13.01 -0.10
CA PRO A 326 4.88 14.26 0.34
C PRO A 326 4.45 14.61 1.76
N ALA A 327 5.39 15.11 2.56
CA ALA A 327 5.11 15.54 3.92
C ALA A 327 4.41 16.92 3.96
N LYS A 328 3.84 17.33 5.09
CA LYS A 328 3.27 18.69 5.19
C LYS A 328 4.36 19.76 5.31
N SER A 329 5.45 19.46 6.00
CA SER A 329 6.61 20.35 6.19
C SER A 329 7.84 19.52 6.55
N CYS A 330 9.03 20.13 6.59
CA CYS A 330 10.23 19.46 7.09
C CYS A 330 10.09 19.04 8.56
N LYS A 331 9.36 19.79 9.38
CA LYS A 331 9.05 19.40 10.76
C LYS A 331 8.17 18.15 10.83
N ASP A 332 7.22 18.01 9.91
CA ASP A 332 6.37 16.82 9.79
C ASP A 332 7.21 15.59 9.38
N VAL A 333 8.17 15.76 8.46
CA VAL A 333 9.15 14.71 8.14
C VAL A 333 9.93 14.30 9.37
N LEU A 334 10.55 15.26 10.06
CA LEU A 334 11.38 14.97 11.24
C LEU A 334 10.61 14.26 12.35
N THR A 335 9.31 14.52 12.47
CA THR A 335 8.45 13.90 13.48
C THR A 335 8.08 12.46 13.12
N LYS A 336 7.89 12.16 11.83
CA LYS A 336 7.43 10.84 11.36
C LYS A 336 8.55 9.93 10.87
N VAL A 337 9.74 10.47 10.62
CA VAL A 337 10.92 9.72 10.19
C VAL A 337 12.02 9.93 11.23
N PRO A 338 12.07 9.08 12.28
CA PRO A 338 13.13 9.12 13.27
C PRO A 338 14.51 8.99 12.58
N GLY A 339 15.41 9.94 12.85
CA GLY A 339 16.74 9.96 12.25
C GLY A 339 16.83 10.62 10.87
N ALA A 340 15.77 11.29 10.41
CA ALA A 340 15.80 12.11 9.20
C ALA A 340 17.03 13.05 9.19
N LYS A 341 17.74 13.07 8.07
CA LYS A 341 18.97 13.87 7.87
C LYS A 341 18.69 15.15 7.11
N ASP A 342 19.59 16.12 7.19
CA ASP A 342 19.54 17.31 6.34
C ASP A 342 19.54 16.90 4.86
N GLY A 343 18.72 17.53 4.04
CA GLY A 343 18.64 17.17 2.63
C GLY A 343 17.32 17.54 1.98
N GLN A 344 17.13 17.05 0.76
CA GLN A 344 15.90 17.27 0.00
C GLN A 344 14.82 16.26 0.38
N TYR A 345 13.62 16.78 0.63
CA TYR A 345 12.40 16.00 0.81
C TYR A 345 11.31 16.60 -0.05
N TYR A 346 10.28 15.83 -0.36
CA TYR A 346 9.06 16.35 -0.96
C TYR A 346 8.08 16.76 0.12
N ILE A 347 7.58 17.98 0.01
CA ILE A 347 6.49 18.51 0.81
C ILE A 347 5.29 18.86 -0.07
N SER A 348 4.11 18.87 0.51
CA SER A 348 2.86 19.22 -0.19
C SER A 348 2.59 20.71 -0.07
N ILE A 349 2.72 21.44 -1.17
CA ILE A 349 2.35 22.85 -1.30
C ILE A 349 1.12 22.94 -2.20
N ALA A 350 0.02 23.48 -1.69
CA ALA A 350 -1.27 23.55 -2.42
C ALA A 350 -1.73 22.20 -3.02
N GLY A 351 -1.39 21.08 -2.35
CA GLY A 351 -1.71 19.71 -2.79
C GLY A 351 -0.74 19.13 -3.83
N LEU A 352 0.29 19.87 -4.23
CA LEU A 352 1.31 19.43 -5.18
C LEU A 352 2.62 19.06 -4.47
N PRO A 353 3.29 17.96 -4.88
CA PRO A 353 4.59 17.59 -4.33
C PRO A 353 5.67 18.54 -4.85
N VAL A 354 6.30 19.28 -3.94
CA VAL A 354 7.38 20.23 -4.21
C VAL A 354 8.62 19.79 -3.43
N HIS A 355 9.79 19.79 -4.07
CA HIS A 355 11.04 19.59 -3.36
C HIS A 355 11.26 20.73 -2.37
N ALA A 356 11.61 20.44 -1.13
CA ALA A 356 12.13 21.42 -0.19
C ALA A 356 13.45 20.92 0.36
N TYR A 357 14.37 21.85 0.64
CA TYR A 357 15.53 21.52 1.45
C TYR A 357 15.12 21.62 2.92
N CYS A 358 15.27 20.51 3.62
CA CYS A 358 15.00 20.39 5.04
C CYS A 358 16.29 20.37 5.82
N ASP A 359 16.39 21.28 6.78
CA ASP A 359 17.41 21.23 7.82
C ASP A 359 16.80 20.56 9.06
N MET A 360 17.25 19.34 9.32
CA MET A 360 16.81 18.42 10.35
C MET A 360 17.70 18.45 11.60
N THR A 361 18.83 19.15 11.55
CA THR A 361 19.84 19.13 12.62
C THR A 361 19.93 20.44 13.38
N THR A 362 19.84 21.59 12.71
CA THR A 362 20.04 22.90 13.33
C THR A 362 18.89 23.24 14.27
N ASP A 363 19.21 23.60 15.52
CA ASP A 363 18.23 24.11 16.49
C ASP A 363 17.01 23.17 16.68
N GLY A 364 17.29 21.86 16.72
CA GLY A 364 16.29 20.80 16.85
C GLY A 364 15.52 20.49 15.56
N GLY A 365 15.93 21.05 14.43
CA GLY A 365 15.53 20.64 13.08
C GLY A 365 14.07 20.85 12.69
N GLY A 366 13.77 20.48 11.44
CA GLY A 366 12.46 20.64 10.82
C GLY A 366 12.30 21.98 10.09
N TRP A 367 13.40 22.68 9.82
CA TRP A 367 13.40 23.92 9.08
C TRP A 367 13.17 23.66 7.59
N THR A 368 12.23 24.39 7.00
CA THR A 368 11.87 24.30 5.58
C THR A 368 12.36 25.54 4.85
N LEU A 369 13.25 25.38 3.85
CA LEU A 369 13.68 26.49 2.99
C LEU A 369 12.55 26.89 2.02
N LEU A 370 12.14 28.16 2.04
CA LEU A 370 11.07 28.66 1.16
C LEU A 370 11.58 29.52 0.00
N THR A 371 12.67 30.25 0.22
CA THR A 371 13.29 31.08 -0.82
C THR A 371 14.78 31.23 -0.54
N TYR A 372 15.57 31.30 -1.60
CA TYR A 372 17.00 31.54 -1.54
C TYR A 372 17.43 32.42 -2.70
N ALA A 373 18.55 33.11 -2.52
CA ALA A 373 19.27 33.63 -3.66
C ALA A 373 20.77 33.74 -3.41
N TYR A 374 21.49 33.87 -4.53
CA TYR A 374 22.89 34.22 -4.57
C TYR A 374 23.10 35.39 -5.54
N ARG A 375 23.84 36.40 -5.08
CA ARG A 375 24.32 37.52 -5.89
C ARG A 375 25.84 37.47 -5.99
N PRO A 376 26.45 37.50 -7.19
CA PRO A 376 27.89 37.65 -7.36
C PRO A 376 28.37 39.10 -7.18
N GLN A 377 29.65 39.27 -6.85
CA GLN A 377 30.26 40.56 -6.44
C GLN A 377 30.33 41.59 -7.57
N SER A 378 30.37 41.15 -8.84
CA SER A 378 30.39 42.02 -10.02
C SER A 378 29.03 42.65 -10.36
N GLY A 379 27.97 42.33 -9.61
CA GLY A 379 26.69 43.03 -9.64
C GLY A 379 25.70 42.63 -10.74
N GLY A 380 24.52 43.25 -10.61
CA GLY A 380 23.27 43.10 -11.37
C GLY A 380 22.11 43.75 -10.59
N SER A 381 21.08 44.24 -11.26
CA SER A 381 19.85 44.77 -10.63
C SER A 381 18.80 43.68 -10.56
N ASP A 382 18.88 42.83 -9.54
CA ASP A 382 18.08 41.62 -9.46
C ASP A 382 16.86 41.76 -8.56
N VAL A 383 15.71 41.36 -9.12
CA VAL A 383 14.47 41.04 -8.41
C VAL A 383 14.68 39.71 -7.69
N TYR A 384 14.44 39.64 -6.37
CA TYR A 384 14.40 38.37 -5.64
C TYR A 384 12.96 37.94 -5.40
N TYR A 385 12.75 36.65 -5.20
CA TYR A 385 11.41 36.11 -5.04
C TYR A 385 11.05 35.94 -3.57
N LEU A 386 9.88 36.47 -3.21
CA LEU A 386 9.26 36.25 -1.92
C LEU A 386 8.70 34.83 -1.82
N PRO A 387 8.54 34.28 -0.61
CA PRO A 387 8.00 32.94 -0.42
C PRO A 387 6.47 32.85 -0.62
N ASN A 388 5.84 33.83 -1.28
CA ASN A 388 4.44 33.82 -1.70
C ASN A 388 4.26 33.74 -3.22
N ALA A 389 5.36 33.56 -3.96
CA ALA A 389 5.33 33.44 -5.41
C ALA A 389 6.31 32.35 -5.86
N ALA A 390 5.79 31.30 -6.49
CA ALA A 390 6.62 30.29 -7.12
C ALA A 390 7.32 30.89 -8.34
N ALA A 391 8.63 31.05 -8.27
CA ALA A 391 9.40 31.74 -9.30
C ALA A 391 10.88 31.32 -9.32
N GLY A 392 11.49 31.43 -10.51
CA GLY A 392 12.85 30.97 -10.77
C GLY A 392 12.97 29.44 -10.92
N THR A 393 14.19 28.96 -11.18
CA THR A 393 14.49 27.52 -11.24
C THR A 393 14.79 27.02 -9.84
N TRP A 394 13.83 26.29 -9.26
CA TRP A 394 13.92 25.80 -7.89
C TRP A 394 14.75 24.52 -7.78
N ASP A 395 16.00 24.68 -7.34
CA ASP A 395 16.89 23.58 -6.92
C ASP A 395 17.53 23.92 -5.56
N PRO A 396 16.86 23.57 -4.46
CA PRO A 396 17.24 24.03 -3.14
C PRO A 396 18.45 23.25 -2.57
N ALA A 397 18.94 22.20 -3.24
CA ALA A 397 20.16 21.50 -2.83
C ALA A 397 21.42 22.29 -3.18
N VAL A 398 21.48 22.84 -4.40
CA VAL A 398 22.66 23.57 -4.89
C VAL A 398 22.53 25.08 -4.76
N ARG A 399 21.30 25.59 -4.56
CA ARG A 399 20.98 27.01 -4.41
C ARG A 399 21.54 27.90 -5.52
N ALA A 400 21.56 27.38 -6.74
CA ALA A 400 22.03 28.13 -7.89
C ALA A 400 21.03 29.24 -8.25
N GLY A 401 21.52 30.47 -8.38
CA GLY A 401 20.71 31.62 -8.80
C GLY A 401 19.74 32.11 -7.72
N LYS A 402 18.48 32.33 -8.10
CA LYS A 402 17.40 32.85 -7.26
C LYS A 402 16.13 32.06 -7.51
N ALA A 403 15.48 31.58 -6.45
CA ALA A 403 14.23 30.84 -6.59
C ALA A 403 13.42 30.88 -5.29
N ALA A 404 12.11 30.74 -5.43
CA ALA A 404 11.16 30.59 -4.33
C ALA A 404 10.07 29.57 -4.66
N ILE A 405 9.52 28.97 -3.60
CA ILE A 405 8.25 28.26 -3.64
C ILE A 405 7.17 29.11 -2.97
N ASP A 406 5.91 28.92 -3.35
CA ASP A 406 4.79 29.54 -2.65
C ASP A 406 4.54 28.84 -1.30
N GLY A 407 5.29 29.25 -0.29
CA GLY A 407 5.18 28.80 1.09
C GLY A 407 4.20 29.63 1.92
N THR A 408 3.26 30.37 1.33
CA THR A 408 2.33 31.23 2.07
C THR A 408 1.61 30.49 3.21
N ALA A 409 1.07 29.30 2.94
CA ALA A 409 0.37 28.49 3.94
C ALA A 409 1.30 27.94 5.03
N LEU A 410 2.54 27.59 4.67
CA LEU A 410 3.55 27.15 5.63
C LEU A 410 3.94 28.28 6.57
N LEU A 411 4.13 29.48 6.03
CA LEU A 411 4.48 30.64 6.82
C LEU A 411 3.37 31.02 7.81
N GLN A 412 2.09 30.95 7.40
CA GLN A 412 0.96 31.22 8.29
C GLN A 412 0.87 30.23 9.48
N THR A 413 1.32 28.99 9.28
CA THR A 413 1.33 27.96 10.32
C THR A 413 2.65 27.87 11.07
N ALA A 414 3.68 28.58 10.63
CA ALA A 414 4.99 28.59 11.26
C ALA A 414 4.96 29.22 12.66
N SER A 415 5.74 28.62 13.55
CA SER A 415 5.99 29.10 14.90
C SER A 415 7.24 29.98 14.98
N GLN A 416 8.20 29.70 14.10
CA GLN A 416 9.48 30.38 14.02
C GLN A 416 9.91 30.57 12.57
N VAL A 417 10.75 31.56 12.37
CA VAL A 417 11.40 31.85 11.10
C VAL A 417 12.90 31.99 11.32
N LEU A 418 13.65 31.77 10.25
CA LEU A 418 15.10 31.81 10.27
C LEU A 418 15.61 32.47 8.99
N LEU A 419 16.49 33.45 9.16
CA LEU A 419 17.17 34.15 8.07
C LEU A 419 18.65 33.78 8.10
N THR A 420 19.16 33.22 7.01
CA THR A 420 20.57 32.84 6.88
C THR A 420 21.27 33.70 5.84
N VAL A 421 22.50 34.12 6.12
CA VAL A 421 23.25 35.07 5.29
C VAL A 421 24.73 34.71 5.27
N THR A 422 25.35 34.79 4.10
CA THR A 422 26.80 34.80 3.91
C THR A 422 27.17 36.02 3.08
N ASN A 423 28.05 36.85 3.62
CA ASN A 423 28.51 38.05 2.95
C ASN A 423 29.80 37.79 2.17
N ASN A 424 30.00 38.50 1.06
CA ASN A 424 31.20 38.43 0.22
C ASN A 424 31.54 37.01 -0.27
N GLY A 425 30.54 36.16 -0.49
CA GLY A 425 30.73 34.82 -1.03
C GLY A 425 31.07 34.84 -2.52
N THR A 426 31.98 33.97 -2.96
CA THR A 426 32.30 33.79 -4.39
C THR A 426 31.42 32.75 -5.09
N LYS A 427 30.58 32.05 -4.33
CA LYS A 427 29.67 31.00 -4.80
C LYS A 427 28.41 30.93 -3.92
N PRO A 428 27.31 30.36 -4.43
CA PRO A 428 26.14 30.06 -3.61
C PRO A 428 26.49 29.16 -2.41
N VAL A 429 25.83 29.39 -1.28
CA VAL A 429 25.98 28.57 -0.08
C VAL A 429 24.88 27.53 -0.05
N ALA A 430 25.23 26.26 -0.23
CA ALA A 430 24.35 25.11 -0.04
C ALA A 430 24.47 24.54 1.39
N GLY A 431 23.60 23.59 1.77
CA GLY A 431 23.66 22.92 3.08
C GLY A 431 22.66 23.44 4.11
N ASN A 432 22.75 22.98 5.35
CA ASN A 432 21.87 23.41 6.44
C ASN A 432 22.07 24.89 6.83
N ALA A 433 21.26 25.40 7.76
CA ALA A 433 21.29 26.82 8.14
C ALA A 433 22.65 27.27 8.69
N LEU A 434 23.37 26.40 9.41
CA LEU A 434 24.71 26.70 9.94
C LEU A 434 25.82 26.70 8.87
N SER A 435 25.51 26.28 7.64
CA SER A 435 26.43 26.39 6.50
C SER A 435 26.63 27.84 6.03
N TYR A 436 25.67 28.73 6.34
CA TYR A 436 25.78 30.17 6.10
C TYR A 436 26.65 30.82 7.17
N GLU A 437 27.23 31.99 6.89
CA GLU A 437 28.06 32.75 7.85
C GLU A 437 27.27 33.13 9.11
N LEU A 438 26.03 33.58 8.93
CA LEU A 438 25.11 34.07 9.95
C LEU A 438 23.76 33.33 9.85
N ALA A 439 23.14 33.06 11.00
CA ALA A 439 21.83 32.40 11.08
C ALA A 439 20.98 33.03 12.20
N TYR A 440 19.98 33.82 11.85
CA TYR A 440 19.14 34.57 12.78
C TYR A 440 17.73 34.00 12.88
N ARG A 441 17.37 33.49 14.05
CA ARG A 441 16.06 32.91 14.35
C ARG A 441 15.24 33.85 15.22
N TRP A 442 13.96 34.00 14.92
CA TRP A 442 12.99 34.57 15.85
C TRP A 442 11.65 33.85 15.79
N ALA A 443 10.89 33.96 16.87
CA ALA A 443 9.57 33.37 16.98
C ALA A 443 8.47 34.42 16.72
N LYS A 444 7.27 33.91 16.47
CA LYS A 444 6.06 34.73 16.44
C LYS A 444 5.87 35.48 17.77
N ALA A 445 5.61 36.78 17.70
CA ALA A 445 5.36 37.61 18.86
C ALA A 445 4.06 37.20 19.59
N SER A 446 4.04 37.42 20.91
CA SER A 446 2.85 37.16 21.73
C SER A 446 1.65 37.98 21.24
N GLY A 447 0.46 37.37 21.24
CA GLY A 447 -0.77 37.98 20.74
C GLY A 447 -1.01 37.83 19.24
N TYR A 448 -0.04 37.30 18.48
CA TYR A 448 -0.18 37.02 17.06
C TYR A 448 -0.42 35.52 16.81
N ASN A 449 -1.31 35.21 15.88
CA ASN A 449 -1.65 33.83 15.54
C ASN A 449 -0.87 33.27 14.34
N GLN A 450 -0.26 34.12 13.52
CA GLN A 450 0.47 33.71 12.31
C GLN A 450 1.57 34.72 11.94
N PHE A 451 2.54 34.28 11.14
CA PHE A 451 3.32 35.20 10.31
C PHE A 451 2.52 35.57 9.06
N ASN A 452 2.61 36.81 8.60
CA ASN A 452 1.90 37.28 7.41
C ASN A 452 2.88 37.97 6.43
N LEU A 453 2.58 37.91 5.13
CA LEU A 453 3.28 38.65 4.06
C LEU A 453 2.39 39.72 3.40
N ALA A 454 1.08 39.73 3.68
CA ALA A 454 0.09 40.67 3.12
C ALA A 454 -0.19 41.87 4.06
N LEU A 455 -0.30 43.07 3.48
CA LEU A 455 -0.28 44.34 4.23
C LEU A 455 -1.58 44.51 4.98
N SER A 456 -1.53 44.53 6.30
CA SER A 456 -2.71 44.82 7.14
C SER A 456 -2.45 45.93 8.16
N SER A 457 -1.20 46.21 8.52
CA SER A 457 -0.82 47.24 9.50
C SER A 457 0.62 47.72 9.29
N THR A 458 0.91 48.97 9.71
CA THR A 458 2.24 49.59 9.73
C THR A 458 2.81 49.70 11.14
N SER A 459 2.26 48.95 12.11
CA SER A 459 2.73 48.98 13.49
C SER A 459 4.02 48.17 13.66
N CYS A 460 5.00 48.79 14.30
CA CYS A 460 6.27 48.16 14.61
C CYS A 460 6.18 47.38 15.92
N ILE A 461 6.64 46.14 15.92
CA ILE A 461 6.69 45.29 17.10
C ILE A 461 8.11 44.81 17.38
N THR A 462 8.41 44.61 18.66
CA THR A 462 9.69 44.07 19.09
C THR A 462 9.65 42.54 19.15
N VAL A 463 10.65 41.90 18.56
CA VAL A 463 10.89 40.46 18.59
C VAL A 463 12.27 40.18 19.21
N SER A 464 12.40 39.05 19.89
CA SER A 464 13.69 38.55 20.36
C SER A 464 14.33 37.70 19.26
N VAL A 465 15.52 38.09 18.80
CA VAL A 465 16.28 37.41 17.77
C VAL A 465 17.44 36.66 18.42
N THR A 466 17.64 35.41 18.02
CA THR A 466 18.81 34.58 18.40
C THR A 466 19.71 34.40 17.18
N GLU A 467 20.99 34.70 17.30
CA GLU A 467 22.01 34.28 16.33
C GLU A 467 22.50 32.88 16.72
N LEU A 468 22.26 31.89 15.86
CA LEU A 468 22.35 30.46 16.21
C LEU A 468 23.78 29.95 16.40
N LYS A 469 24.80 30.61 15.83
CA LYS A 469 26.19 30.15 15.98
C LYS A 469 26.85 30.59 17.27
N THR A 470 26.57 31.82 17.69
CA THR A 470 27.08 32.44 18.91
C THR A 470 26.15 32.22 20.10
N GLY A 471 24.87 31.89 19.84
CA GLY A 471 23.83 31.85 20.86
C GLY A 471 23.39 33.23 21.36
N SER A 472 23.93 34.31 20.78
CA SER A 472 23.65 35.67 21.21
C SER A 472 22.19 36.04 20.96
N GLN A 473 21.59 36.76 21.89
CA GLN A 473 20.23 37.28 21.75
C GLN A 473 20.20 38.79 21.78
N PHE A 474 19.34 39.38 20.97
CA PHE A 474 19.10 40.82 20.94
C PHE A 474 17.66 41.12 20.53
N ASN A 475 17.19 42.29 20.92
CA ASN A 475 15.87 42.77 20.51
C ASN A 475 15.99 43.43 19.14
N ALA A 476 15.01 43.14 18.29
CA ALA A 476 14.88 43.77 16.99
C ALA A 476 13.41 44.07 16.70
N GLN A 477 13.19 44.88 15.68
CA GLN A 477 11.91 45.41 15.29
C GLN A 477 11.46 44.76 13.97
N THR A 478 10.17 44.38 13.89
CA THR A 478 9.49 43.84 12.68
C THR A 478 8.09 44.41 12.58
N PHE A 479 7.50 44.51 11.38
CA PHE A 479 6.13 45.01 11.22
C PHE A 479 5.11 43.93 11.56
N ASP A 480 4.22 44.16 12.54
CA ASP A 480 3.00 43.34 12.77
C ASP A 480 3.19 41.80 12.67
N ASN A 481 4.27 41.30 13.26
CA ASN A 481 4.69 39.89 13.19
C ASN A 481 4.88 39.34 11.77
N ARG A 482 5.29 40.21 10.85
CA ARG A 482 5.75 39.84 9.53
C ARG A 482 7.23 39.50 9.62
N PRO A 483 7.71 38.51 8.88
CA PRO A 483 9.14 38.35 8.62
C PRO A 483 9.62 39.44 7.64
N GLN A 484 9.09 40.67 7.77
CA GLN A 484 9.32 41.77 6.87
C GLN A 484 9.52 43.12 7.59
N LEU A 485 10.35 43.96 7.01
CA LEU A 485 10.89 45.21 7.58
C LEU A 485 10.46 46.50 6.91
N SER A 486 9.87 46.43 5.72
CA SER A 486 9.32 47.58 5.03
C SER A 486 8.31 47.16 3.99
N CYS A 487 7.40 48.09 3.76
CA CYS A 487 6.34 48.04 2.78
C CYS A 487 6.44 49.39 2.08
N SER A 488 6.74 49.47 0.79
CA SER A 488 6.31 50.66 0.06
C SER A 488 5.07 50.37 -0.75
N GLY A 489 3.98 51.00 -0.34
CA GLY A 489 3.04 51.54 -1.31
C GLY A 489 3.76 52.37 -2.36
N HIS A 490 3.22 52.30 -3.57
CA HIS A 490 3.52 53.06 -4.79
C HIS A 490 4.26 54.39 -4.54
N SER A 491 5.56 54.47 -4.83
CA SER A 491 6.22 55.77 -5.03
C SER A 491 5.95 56.22 -6.47
N GLY A 492 5.40 57.42 -6.63
CA GLY A 492 4.87 57.96 -7.89
C GLY A 492 5.60 57.52 -9.15
N GLY A 493 4.96 56.63 -9.91
CA GLY A 493 5.37 56.25 -11.27
C GLY A 493 5.81 54.79 -11.48
N THR A 494 5.92 53.95 -10.45
CA THR A 494 6.25 52.51 -10.64
C THR A 494 5.14 51.59 -10.12
N GLN A 495 4.72 50.61 -10.91
CA GLN A 495 3.54 49.77 -10.63
C GLN A 495 3.74 48.71 -9.51
N TYR A 496 4.85 48.74 -8.76
CA TYR A 496 5.26 47.62 -7.90
C TYR A 496 5.63 47.97 -6.44
N GLU A 497 5.32 47.04 -5.53
CA GLU A 497 5.62 47.10 -4.10
C GLU A 497 7.03 46.56 -3.78
N ARG A 498 7.77 47.23 -2.89
CA ARG A 498 9.05 46.76 -2.34
C ARG A 498 8.82 46.11 -0.98
N GLN A 499 9.37 44.91 -0.78
CA GLN A 499 9.25 44.17 0.47
C GLN A 499 10.63 43.78 1.01
N PHE A 500 10.85 43.94 2.31
CA PHE A 500 12.15 43.63 2.92
C PHE A 500 11.96 42.46 3.85
N ILE A 501 12.78 41.40 3.77
CA ILE A 501 12.75 40.30 4.75
C ILE A 501 13.87 40.53 5.77
N GLY A 502 13.54 40.50 7.06
CA GLY A 502 14.53 40.60 8.14
C GLY A 502 14.00 41.29 9.40
N PHE A 503 14.92 41.92 10.14
CA PHE A 503 14.65 42.68 11.36
C PHE A 503 15.65 43.86 11.52
N ASN A 504 15.30 44.85 12.35
CA ASN A 504 16.09 46.07 12.55
C ASN A 504 16.34 46.33 14.03
N SER A 505 17.51 46.81 14.42
CA SER A 505 17.84 47.03 15.83
C SER A 505 17.10 48.20 16.49
N SER A 506 16.54 49.15 15.73
CA SER A 506 16.01 50.40 16.29
C SER A 506 14.53 50.69 15.96
N THR A 507 14.11 50.59 14.70
CA THR A 507 12.74 50.93 14.28
C THR A 507 12.35 50.21 12.99
N CYS A 508 11.04 50.13 12.74
CA CYS A 508 10.50 49.67 11.47
C CYS A 508 10.33 50.88 10.53
N TYR A 509 10.81 50.77 9.29
CA TYR A 509 10.82 51.89 8.35
C TYR A 509 9.65 51.79 7.37
N GLY A 510 8.79 52.82 7.35
CA GLY A 510 7.62 52.90 6.46
C GLY A 510 7.89 53.53 5.09
N ALA A 511 9.10 54.04 4.84
CA ALA A 511 9.49 54.67 3.58
C ALA A 511 10.70 53.96 2.99
N CYS A 512 10.56 53.50 1.74
CA CYS A 512 11.62 52.76 1.07
C CYS A 512 12.83 53.63 0.68
N GLY A 513 14.03 53.08 0.86
CA GLY A 513 15.30 53.74 0.51
C GLY A 513 15.88 54.63 1.62
N ALA A 514 15.22 54.72 2.77
CA ALA A 514 15.75 55.34 3.98
C ALA A 514 16.30 54.29 4.96
N ASP A 515 17.00 53.28 4.43
CA ASP A 515 17.54 52.19 5.25
C ASP A 515 18.63 52.72 6.19
N PRO A 516 18.58 52.39 7.49
CA PRO A 516 19.71 52.64 8.35
C PRO A 516 20.81 51.63 7.99
N VAL A 517 22.04 52.14 8.01
CA VAL A 517 23.27 51.39 7.78
C VAL A 517 23.44 50.19 8.73
N THR A 518 22.57 50.06 9.75
CA THR A 518 22.62 49.08 10.85
C THR A 518 21.60 47.95 10.73
N SER A 519 20.84 47.84 9.64
CA SER A 519 19.90 46.72 9.45
C SER A 519 20.62 45.43 9.05
N ASN A 520 20.19 44.30 9.62
CA ASN A 520 20.55 42.95 9.15
C ASN A 520 19.49 42.40 8.18
N GLY A 521 18.70 43.31 7.58
CA GLY A 521 17.61 43.02 6.67
C GLY A 521 18.05 42.98 5.22
N MET A 522 17.21 42.39 4.38
CA MET A 522 17.44 42.24 2.95
C MET A 522 16.25 42.75 2.14
N VAL A 523 16.54 43.38 1.00
CA VAL A 523 15.54 43.91 0.07
C VAL A 523 15.11 42.83 -0.94
N VAL A 524 13.80 42.60 -1.06
CA VAL A 524 13.18 41.71 -2.04
C VAL A 524 12.22 42.56 -2.90
N TRP A 525 12.51 42.66 -4.19
CA TRP A 525 11.70 43.46 -5.12
C TRP A 525 10.70 42.60 -5.87
N TYR A 526 9.60 43.20 -6.35
CA TYR A 526 8.78 42.68 -7.43
C TYR A 526 8.82 43.73 -8.54
N GLY A 527 9.16 43.38 -9.79
CA GLY A 527 8.95 44.29 -10.92
C GLY A 527 9.86 44.14 -12.14
N ASP A 528 9.29 44.43 -13.29
CA ASP A 528 9.94 44.67 -14.58
C ASP A 528 10.52 46.08 -14.62
N GLY A 529 11.81 46.14 -14.97
CA GLY A 529 12.49 47.32 -15.51
C GLY A 529 12.45 48.57 -14.64
N TYR A 530 13.37 48.69 -13.68
CA TYR A 530 14.22 49.87 -13.41
C TYR A 530 15.07 49.54 -12.18
N THR A 531 16.38 49.80 -12.28
CA THR A 531 17.47 49.26 -11.44
C THR A 531 17.28 49.39 -9.92
N PRO A 532 17.07 48.28 -9.19
CA PRO A 532 17.26 48.21 -7.74
C PRO A 532 18.67 47.71 -7.41
N THR A 533 19.24 48.27 -6.35
CA THR A 533 20.48 47.79 -5.72
C THR A 533 20.11 46.90 -4.53
N THR A 534 20.84 45.80 -4.34
CA THR A 534 20.89 45.13 -3.04
C THR A 534 21.56 46.05 -2.02
N SER A 535 21.08 46.10 -0.79
CA SER A 535 21.98 46.26 0.34
C SER A 535 22.11 44.91 1.03
N GLY A 536 23.26 44.27 0.87
CA GLY A 536 23.70 43.28 1.86
C GLY A 536 23.85 44.00 3.20
N GLY A 537 23.51 43.33 4.29
CA GLY A 537 23.59 43.89 5.64
C GLY A 537 24.95 44.51 5.97
N LEU A 538 24.91 45.45 6.94
CA LEU A 538 25.96 46.36 7.42
C LEU A 538 27.15 46.68 6.48
N LYS A 539 27.08 47.90 5.90
CA LYS A 539 28.15 48.77 5.36
C LYS A 539 28.58 48.64 3.90
N ASP A 540 27.97 47.82 3.04
CA ASP A 540 28.25 47.91 1.59
C ASP A 540 27.12 47.34 0.69
N PRO A 541 26.49 48.17 -0.17
CA PRO A 541 25.51 47.71 -1.17
C PRO A 541 26.07 46.79 -2.27
N ALA A 542 27.40 46.69 -2.41
CA ALA A 542 28.08 45.94 -3.47
C ALA A 542 28.44 44.49 -3.09
N ARG A 543 28.01 43.98 -1.93
CA ARG A 543 28.43 42.64 -1.50
C ARG A 543 27.77 41.53 -2.30
N ALA A 544 28.58 40.56 -2.73
CA ALA A 544 28.07 39.25 -3.08
C ALA A 544 27.40 38.66 -1.83
N ALA A 545 26.17 38.17 -1.94
CA ALA A 545 25.44 37.67 -0.80
C ALA A 545 24.70 36.40 -1.18
N SER A 546 24.93 35.32 -0.42
CA SER A 546 24.08 34.14 -0.45
C SER A 546 23.19 34.17 0.78
N TRP A 547 21.91 33.89 0.60
CA TRP A 547 20.96 33.89 1.70
C TRP A 547 19.87 32.83 1.51
N GLY A 548 19.17 32.52 2.61
CA GLY A 548 18.02 31.64 2.63
C GLY A 548 17.01 32.10 3.69
N PHE A 549 15.73 31.95 3.37
CA PHE A 549 14.64 32.18 4.31
C PHE A 549 13.93 30.87 4.61
N TRP A 550 13.82 30.57 5.91
CA TRP A 550 13.41 29.28 6.42
C TRP A 550 12.25 29.45 7.41
N VAL A 551 11.39 28.44 7.49
CA VAL A 551 10.26 28.41 8.42
C VAL A 551 10.20 27.08 9.17
N ARG A 552 9.61 27.10 10.37
CA ARG A 552 9.42 25.90 11.20
C ARG A 552 8.05 25.84 11.88
#